data_AF-A0A1J5E333-F1
#
_entry.id   AF-A0A1J5E333-F1
#
_cell.length_a   1.000
_cell.length_b   1.000
_cell.length_c   1.000
_cell.angle_alpha   90.00
_cell.angle_beta   90.00
_cell.angle_gamma   90.00
#
_symmetry.space_group_name_H-M   'P 1'
#
loop_
_entity.id
_entity.type
_entity.pdbx_description
1 polymer ?
#
loop_
_entity_poly.entity_id
_entity_poly.type
_entity_poly.pdbx_seq_one_letter_code
_entity_poly.pdbx_strand_id
1 'polypeptide(L)'
;MSQTPNDIEHRLVFAALLPAVRLATTFSIPLRGMKSILELAAYKEVRRRNLKMTQIREIMDVGMTKVGELSRQLKSQFSQPDTQYGLPRRILALLWAMPLTELKIAKALPEEEPEDVSRALAELVEQGAVLSQAGRRVDTYRAASGSYYLVRDEMMSRIDALQNLMHSVVQVIEARFLNDDTRAFSRNLGFRVRPEDLPQLQKLYEEHIFPLVCALDEAATGDESSVPLNLSVFWAPDESADSPEGE
;
A
#
# COMPACT_ATOMS: atom_id res chain seq x y z
N MET A 1 -17.27 -14.12 29.13
CA MET A 1 -18.39 -13.71 28.25
C MET A 1 -17.96 -13.96 26.82
N SER A 2 -18.52 -14.98 26.18
CA SER A 2 -18.21 -15.35 24.79
C SER A 2 -18.79 -14.30 23.84
N GLN A 3 -17.94 -13.47 23.24
CA GLN A 3 -18.36 -12.57 22.15
C GLN A 3 -18.76 -13.45 20.96
N THR A 4 -19.95 -13.22 20.41
CA THR A 4 -20.39 -13.85 19.16
C THR A 4 -19.44 -13.38 18.02
N PRO A 5 -19.14 -14.23 17.01
CA PRO A 5 -18.22 -13.87 15.91
C PRO A 5 -18.53 -12.51 15.26
N ASN A 6 -19.82 -12.20 15.15
CA ASN A 6 -20.34 -10.95 14.62
C ASN A 6 -19.90 -9.70 15.44
N ASP A 7 -19.69 -9.80 16.75
CA ASP A 7 -19.23 -8.68 17.59
C ASP A 7 -17.74 -8.35 17.33
N ILE A 8 -16.91 -9.37 17.08
CA ILE A 8 -15.47 -9.17 16.78
C ILE A 8 -15.30 -8.52 15.42
N GLU A 9 -16.01 -9.01 14.39
CA GLU A 9 -15.98 -8.45 13.04
C GLU A 9 -16.37 -6.95 13.04
N HIS A 10 -17.48 -6.61 13.71
CA HIS A 10 -17.91 -5.21 13.83
C HIS A 10 -16.89 -4.34 14.58
N ARG A 11 -16.28 -4.86 15.65
CA ARG A 11 -15.24 -4.12 16.40
C ARG A 11 -13.97 -3.90 15.58
N LEU A 12 -13.55 -4.88 14.79
CA LEU A 12 -12.39 -4.76 13.90
C LEU A 12 -12.64 -3.72 12.82
N VAL A 13 -13.79 -3.77 12.15
CA VAL A 13 -14.19 -2.77 11.15
C VAL A 13 -14.29 -1.39 11.79
N PHE A 14 -14.91 -1.28 12.97
CA PHE A 14 -14.98 -0.02 13.70
C PHE A 14 -13.59 0.54 14.03
N ALA A 15 -12.69 -0.29 14.56
CA ALA A 15 -11.31 0.10 14.88
C ALA A 15 -10.54 0.56 13.63
N ALA A 16 -10.70 -0.13 12.49
CA ALA A 16 -10.07 0.24 11.22
C ALA A 16 -10.66 1.54 10.61
N LEU A 17 -11.93 1.86 10.91
CA LEU A 17 -12.56 3.11 10.46
C LEU A 17 -12.15 4.33 11.28
N LEU A 18 -11.73 4.17 12.54
CA LEU A 18 -11.35 5.29 13.41
C LEU A 18 -10.23 6.17 12.83
N PRO A 19 -9.11 5.63 12.29
CA PRO A 19 -8.11 6.43 11.61
C PRO A 19 -8.67 7.23 10.43
N ALA A 20 -9.54 6.62 9.62
CA ALA A 20 -10.17 7.29 8.48
C ALA A 20 -11.12 8.42 8.94
N VAL A 21 -11.87 8.20 10.02
CA VAL A 21 -12.74 9.21 10.65
C VAL A 21 -11.92 10.38 11.22
N ARG A 22 -10.79 10.08 11.87
CA ARG A 22 -9.85 11.11 12.36
C ARG A 22 -9.35 11.98 11.21
N LEU A 23 -8.86 11.39 10.12
CA LEU A 23 -8.41 12.12 8.93
C LEU A 23 -9.54 12.98 8.34
N ALA A 24 -10.73 12.41 8.18
CA ALA A 24 -11.88 13.14 7.66
C ALA A 24 -12.25 14.34 8.53
N THR A 25 -12.16 14.20 9.85
CA THR A 25 -12.39 15.29 10.82
C THR A 25 -11.32 16.37 10.70
N THR A 26 -10.03 16.00 10.56
CA THR A 26 -8.92 16.93 10.31
C THR A 26 -9.16 17.75 9.04
N PHE A 27 -9.71 17.13 7.99
CA PHE A 27 -10.07 17.82 6.75
C PHE A 27 -11.44 18.50 6.76
N SER A 28 -12.12 18.57 7.92
CA SER A 28 -13.47 19.14 8.07
C SER A 28 -14.51 18.53 7.13
N ILE A 29 -14.37 17.24 6.79
CA ILE A 29 -15.33 16.53 5.96
C ILE A 29 -16.56 16.17 6.83
N PRO A 30 -17.77 16.63 6.48
CA PRO A 30 -18.97 16.33 7.25
C PRO A 30 -19.35 14.84 7.13
N LEU A 31 -20.10 14.32 8.11
CA LEU A 31 -20.55 12.92 8.14
C LEU A 31 -21.22 12.46 6.84
N ARG A 32 -22.01 13.34 6.19
CA ARG A 32 -22.61 13.05 4.89
C ARG A 32 -21.56 12.82 3.80
N GLY A 33 -20.50 13.63 3.78
CA GLY A 33 -19.37 13.46 2.85
C GLY A 33 -18.59 12.17 3.15
N MET A 34 -18.37 11.86 4.44
CA MET A 34 -17.75 10.60 4.85
C MET A 34 -18.55 9.38 4.39
N LYS A 35 -19.89 9.41 4.54
CA LYS A 35 -20.76 8.35 4.03
C LYS A 35 -20.61 8.16 2.52
N SER A 36 -20.54 9.25 1.74
CA SER A 36 -20.32 9.17 0.30
C SER A 36 -18.95 8.58 -0.06
N ILE A 37 -17.89 8.95 0.66
CA ILE A 37 -16.54 8.36 0.47
C ILE A 37 -16.56 6.87 0.82
N LEU A 38 -17.21 6.48 1.91
CA LEU A 38 -17.34 5.07 2.32
C LEU A 38 -18.10 4.24 1.28
N GLU A 39 -19.22 4.75 0.77
CA GLU A 39 -20.00 4.11 -0.30
C GLU A 39 -19.15 3.90 -1.56
N LEU A 40 -18.33 4.89 -1.94
CA LEU A 40 -17.45 4.81 -3.09
C LEU A 40 -16.27 3.85 -2.89
N ALA A 41 -15.67 3.84 -1.69
CA ALA A 41 -14.62 2.90 -1.31
C ALA A 41 -15.13 1.46 -1.30
N ALA A 42 -16.30 1.22 -0.70
CA ALA A 42 -16.97 -0.09 -0.71
C ALA A 42 -17.28 -0.55 -2.14
N TYR A 43 -17.77 0.34 -3.00
CA TYR A 43 -17.98 0.03 -4.41
C TYR A 43 -16.68 -0.36 -5.14
N LYS A 44 -15.58 0.40 -4.94
CA LYS A 44 -14.26 0.10 -5.51
C LYS A 44 -13.80 -1.31 -5.09
N GLU A 45 -13.94 -1.64 -3.81
CA GLU A 45 -13.53 -2.94 -3.26
C GLU A 45 -14.35 -4.11 -3.82
N VAL A 46 -15.68 -4.00 -3.85
CA VAL A 46 -16.54 -5.06 -4.41
C VAL A 46 -16.29 -5.23 -5.91
N ARG A 47 -16.05 -4.14 -6.65
CA ARG A 47 -15.77 -4.19 -8.09
C ARG A 47 -14.46 -4.89 -8.42
N ARG A 48 -13.43 -4.83 -7.55
CA ARG A 48 -12.15 -5.54 -7.76
C ARG A 48 -12.32 -7.05 -7.91
N ARG A 49 -13.42 -7.61 -7.42
CA ARG A 49 -13.75 -9.04 -7.54
C ARG A 49 -14.35 -9.44 -8.90
N ASN A 50 -14.28 -8.56 -9.92
CA ASN A 50 -14.83 -8.76 -11.27
C ASN A 50 -16.34 -9.13 -11.30
N LEU A 51 -17.09 -8.63 -10.33
CA LEU A 51 -18.51 -8.91 -10.19
C LEU A 51 -19.39 -8.09 -11.14
N LYS A 52 -20.49 -8.69 -11.59
CA LYS A 52 -21.51 -7.99 -12.40
C LYS A 52 -22.25 -6.96 -11.54
N MET A 53 -22.78 -5.90 -12.18
CA MET A 53 -23.49 -4.83 -11.47
C MET A 53 -24.67 -5.33 -10.62
N THR A 54 -25.35 -6.40 -11.03
CA THR A 54 -26.42 -7.05 -10.25
C THR A 54 -25.91 -7.72 -8.97
N GLN A 55 -24.70 -8.29 -9.00
CA GLN A 55 -24.08 -8.90 -7.83
C GLN A 55 -23.55 -7.81 -6.87
N ILE A 56 -23.00 -6.72 -7.42
CA ILE A 56 -22.58 -5.56 -6.61
C ILE A 56 -23.79 -4.97 -5.87
N ARG A 57 -24.93 -4.86 -6.55
CA ARG A 57 -26.20 -4.41 -5.96
C ARG A 57 -26.59 -5.24 -4.74
N GLU A 58 -26.54 -6.57 -4.86
CA GLU A 58 -26.89 -7.51 -3.79
C GLU A 58 -25.91 -7.43 -2.62
N ILE A 59 -24.61 -7.38 -2.88
CA ILE A 59 -23.57 -7.32 -1.83
C ILE A 59 -23.61 -6.00 -1.06
N MET A 60 -23.82 -4.88 -1.77
CA MET A 60 -23.86 -3.55 -1.15
C MET A 60 -25.24 -3.20 -0.59
N ASP A 61 -26.27 -4.01 -0.86
CA ASP A 61 -27.67 -3.76 -0.51
C ASP A 61 -28.17 -2.35 -0.92
N VAL A 62 -27.93 -1.97 -2.19
CA VAL A 62 -28.34 -0.67 -2.75
C VAL A 62 -29.15 -0.83 -4.04
N GLY A 63 -29.82 0.23 -4.50
CA GLY A 63 -30.52 0.23 -5.79
C GLY A 63 -29.58 0.30 -7.00
N MET A 64 -30.00 -0.22 -8.16
CA MET A 64 -29.23 -0.16 -9.42
C MET A 64 -28.86 1.28 -9.83
N THR A 65 -29.72 2.26 -9.53
CA THR A 65 -29.44 3.68 -9.76
C THR A 65 -28.19 4.13 -9.01
N LYS A 66 -28.03 3.69 -7.75
CA LYS A 66 -26.89 4.04 -6.90
C LYS A 66 -25.62 3.35 -7.39
N VAL A 67 -25.70 2.08 -7.81
CA VAL A 67 -24.57 1.37 -8.45
C VAL A 67 -24.06 2.13 -9.68
N GLY A 68 -24.97 2.60 -10.54
CA GLY A 68 -24.63 3.41 -11.72
C GLY A 68 -24.07 4.80 -11.40
N GLU A 69 -24.49 5.41 -10.28
CA GLU A 69 -23.93 6.67 -9.76
C GLU A 69 -22.49 6.45 -9.27
N LEU A 70 -22.25 5.43 -8.44
CA LEU A 70 -20.92 5.11 -7.89
C LEU A 70 -19.94 4.72 -9.00
N SER A 71 -20.40 3.97 -10.02
CA SER A 71 -19.60 3.65 -11.20
C SER A 71 -19.12 4.91 -11.95
N ARG A 72 -19.99 5.91 -12.09
CA ARG A 72 -19.66 7.18 -12.74
C ARG A 72 -18.73 8.03 -11.88
N GLN A 73 -19.00 8.14 -10.58
CA GLN A 73 -18.17 8.88 -9.62
C GLN A 73 -16.75 8.33 -9.56
N LEU A 74 -16.59 6.99 -9.56
CA LEU A 74 -15.27 6.36 -9.56
C LEU A 74 -14.47 6.73 -10.84
N LYS A 75 -15.14 6.72 -12.00
CA LYS A 75 -14.55 7.11 -13.28
C LYS A 75 -14.30 8.61 -13.44
N SER A 76 -14.95 9.48 -12.67
CA SER A 76 -14.73 10.93 -12.79
C SER A 76 -13.71 11.43 -11.77
N GLN A 77 -13.65 10.84 -10.57
CA GLN A 77 -12.76 11.29 -9.49
C GLN A 77 -11.37 10.65 -9.52
N PHE A 78 -11.19 9.49 -10.17
CA PHE A 78 -9.93 8.72 -10.11
C PHE A 78 -9.30 8.37 -11.47
N SER A 79 -9.84 8.86 -12.59
CA SER A 79 -9.40 8.44 -13.95
C SER A 79 -8.26 9.23 -14.58
N GLN A 80 -7.67 10.20 -13.88
CA GLN A 80 -6.53 10.99 -14.40
C GLN A 80 -5.21 10.80 -13.63
N PRO A 81 -5.17 10.47 -12.32
CA PRO A 81 -3.89 10.29 -11.62
C PRO A 81 -3.28 8.87 -11.67
N ASP A 82 -4.10 7.81 -11.59
CA ASP A 82 -3.59 6.43 -11.39
C ASP A 82 -2.93 5.83 -12.65
N THR A 83 -3.45 6.13 -13.84
CA THR A 83 -3.02 5.47 -15.09
C THR A 83 -1.72 6.01 -15.67
N GLN A 84 -1.34 7.26 -15.37
CA GLN A 84 -0.13 7.88 -15.94
C GLN A 84 1.09 7.79 -15.01
N TYR A 85 0.88 7.61 -13.70
CA TYR A 85 1.97 7.61 -12.70
C TYR A 85 2.05 6.36 -11.83
N GLY A 86 0.99 5.54 -11.75
CA GLY A 86 0.98 4.34 -10.90
C GLY A 86 1.96 3.27 -11.38
N LEU A 87 1.88 2.90 -12.67
CA LEU A 87 2.71 1.83 -13.24
C LEU A 87 4.22 2.15 -13.23
N PRO A 88 4.69 3.31 -13.75
CA PRO A 88 6.12 3.65 -13.69
C PRO A 88 6.68 3.62 -12.26
N ARG A 89 5.89 4.05 -11.28
CA ARG A 89 6.31 4.13 -9.89
C ARG A 89 6.39 2.75 -9.22
N ARG A 90 5.48 1.84 -9.55
CA ARG A 90 5.53 0.43 -9.11
C ARG A 90 6.73 -0.30 -9.71
N ILE A 91 7.04 -0.05 -10.99
CA ILE A 91 8.26 -0.54 -11.64
C ILE A 91 9.51 -0.01 -10.94
N LEU A 92 9.57 1.29 -10.64
CA LEU A 92 10.70 1.88 -9.90
C LEU A 92 10.87 1.28 -8.50
N ALA A 93 9.77 1.01 -7.78
CA ALA A 93 9.84 0.37 -6.46
C ALA A 93 10.45 -1.03 -6.53
N LEU A 94 10.07 -1.82 -7.54
CA LEU A 94 10.66 -3.14 -7.79
C LEU A 94 12.17 -3.03 -8.14
N LEU A 95 12.53 -2.07 -9.00
CA LEU A 95 13.91 -1.85 -9.46
C LEU A 95 14.82 -1.17 -8.43
N TRP A 96 14.23 -0.51 -7.43
CA TRP A 96 14.92 -0.04 -6.23
C TRP A 96 15.31 -1.20 -5.32
N ALA A 97 14.44 -2.22 -5.20
CA ALA A 97 14.72 -3.38 -4.38
C ALA A 97 15.86 -4.23 -4.96
N MET A 98 15.83 -4.49 -6.27
CA MET A 98 16.91 -5.20 -6.95
C MET A 98 16.87 -5.00 -8.48
N PRO A 99 17.97 -5.25 -9.20
CA PRO A 99 17.93 -5.30 -10.66
C PRO A 99 17.06 -6.46 -11.16
N LEU A 100 16.12 -6.18 -12.06
CA LEU A 100 15.17 -7.17 -12.60
C LEU A 100 15.16 -7.17 -14.12
N THR A 101 14.80 -8.30 -14.72
CA THR A 101 14.47 -8.37 -16.15
C THR A 101 13.03 -7.90 -16.36
N GLU A 102 12.70 -7.40 -17.55
CA GLU A 102 11.33 -6.99 -17.91
C GLU A 102 10.29 -8.10 -17.63
N LEU A 103 10.62 -9.35 -17.95
CA LEU A 103 9.77 -10.51 -17.66
C LEU A 103 9.49 -10.68 -16.16
N LYS A 104 10.47 -10.43 -15.29
CA LYS A 104 10.28 -10.50 -13.84
C LYS A 104 9.43 -9.33 -13.33
N ILE A 105 9.59 -8.14 -13.90
CA ILE A 105 8.77 -6.97 -13.58
C ILE A 105 7.30 -7.24 -13.96
N ALA A 106 7.04 -7.74 -15.18
CA ALA A 106 5.69 -8.10 -15.61
C ALA A 106 5.06 -9.20 -14.75
N LYS A 107 5.84 -10.20 -14.32
CA LYS A 107 5.37 -11.24 -13.38
C LYS A 107 5.03 -10.70 -11.98
N ALA A 108 5.75 -9.69 -11.52
CA ALA A 108 5.49 -9.05 -10.23
C ALA A 108 4.29 -8.10 -10.25
N LEU A 109 3.80 -7.75 -11.44
CA LEU A 109 2.66 -6.87 -11.68
C LEU A 109 1.58 -7.59 -12.53
N PRO A 110 1.01 -8.72 -12.04
CA PRO A 110 0.14 -9.60 -12.85
C PRO A 110 -1.19 -8.96 -13.27
N GLU A 111 -1.57 -7.84 -12.64
CA GLU A 111 -2.75 -7.04 -12.99
C GLU A 111 -2.52 -6.04 -14.12
N GLU A 112 -1.29 -5.87 -14.59
CA GLU A 112 -0.91 -4.94 -15.66
C GLU A 112 -0.62 -5.72 -16.95
N GLU A 113 -0.99 -5.17 -18.11
CA GLU A 113 -0.69 -5.82 -19.39
C GLU A 113 0.82 -5.76 -19.69
N PRO A 114 1.45 -6.84 -20.19
CA PRO A 114 2.89 -6.87 -20.46
C PRO A 114 3.37 -5.74 -21.38
N GLU A 115 2.55 -5.33 -22.35
CA GLU A 115 2.84 -4.22 -23.26
C GLU A 115 2.88 -2.87 -22.53
N ASP A 116 2.03 -2.67 -21.53
CA ASP A 116 2.01 -1.45 -20.72
C ASP A 116 3.23 -1.38 -19.80
N VAL A 117 3.65 -2.52 -19.23
CA VAL A 117 4.90 -2.65 -18.46
C VAL A 117 6.11 -2.32 -19.34
N SER A 118 6.15 -2.85 -20.56
CA SER A 118 7.21 -2.61 -21.53
C SER A 118 7.33 -1.12 -21.87
N ARG A 119 6.20 -0.48 -22.18
CA ARG A 119 6.13 0.96 -22.51
C ARG A 119 6.58 1.82 -21.34
N ALA A 120 6.05 1.58 -20.13
CA ALA A 120 6.43 2.32 -18.94
C ALA A 120 7.91 2.14 -18.58
N LEU A 121 8.46 0.93 -18.75
CA LEU A 121 9.88 0.66 -18.52
C LEU A 121 10.77 1.40 -19.53
N ALA A 122 10.39 1.43 -20.81
CA ALA A 122 11.10 2.17 -21.85
C ALA A 122 11.12 3.68 -21.55
N GLU A 123 9.99 4.25 -21.14
CA GLU A 123 9.89 5.65 -20.72
C GLU A 123 10.81 5.96 -19.54
N LEU A 124 10.89 5.08 -18.53
CA LEU A 124 11.79 5.25 -17.38
C LEU A 124 13.27 5.17 -17.76
N VAL A 125 13.62 4.37 -18.77
CA VAL A 125 14.99 4.31 -19.31
C VAL A 125 15.32 5.57 -20.10
N GLU A 126 14.40 6.05 -20.94
CA GLU A 126 14.55 7.31 -21.69
C GLU A 126 14.72 8.51 -20.75
N GLN A 127 13.97 8.54 -19.66
CA GLN A 127 14.05 9.57 -18.62
C GLN A 127 15.31 9.47 -17.75
N GLY A 128 16.12 8.42 -17.92
CA GLY A 128 17.33 8.17 -17.13
C GLY A 128 17.06 7.77 -15.67
N ALA A 129 15.82 7.41 -15.32
CA ALA A 129 15.45 6.92 -14.00
C ALA A 129 15.85 5.45 -13.80
N VAL A 130 15.88 4.69 -14.90
CA VAL A 130 16.29 3.29 -14.96
C VAL A 130 17.45 3.14 -15.94
N LEU A 131 18.45 2.34 -15.57
CA LEU A 131 19.55 1.95 -16.43
C LEU A 131 19.37 0.51 -16.88
N SER A 132 19.43 0.29 -18.19
CA SER A 132 19.62 -1.06 -18.73
C SER A 132 21.07 -1.49 -18.55
N GLN A 133 21.28 -2.66 -17.95
CA GLN A 133 22.55 -3.34 -17.86
C GLN A 133 22.49 -4.58 -18.74
N ALA A 134 23.41 -4.64 -19.72
CA ALA A 134 23.52 -5.78 -20.60
C ALA A 134 23.82 -7.05 -19.79
N GLY A 135 22.87 -7.99 -19.80
CA GLY A 135 23.04 -9.29 -19.17
C GLY A 135 23.67 -10.31 -20.12
N ARG A 136 24.04 -11.48 -19.61
CA ARG A 136 24.60 -12.58 -20.44
C ARG A 136 23.64 -13.14 -21.51
N ARG A 137 22.33 -12.94 -21.35
CA ARG A 137 21.28 -13.43 -22.27
C ARG A 137 20.08 -12.49 -22.41
N VAL A 138 19.72 -11.79 -21.33
CA VAL A 138 18.61 -10.84 -21.28
C VAL A 138 19.07 -9.65 -20.46
N ASP A 139 18.71 -8.45 -20.89
CA ASP A 139 19.04 -7.22 -20.17
C ASP A 139 18.35 -7.17 -18.81
N THR A 140 19.09 -6.67 -17.83
CA THR A 140 18.59 -6.41 -16.48
C THR A 140 18.53 -4.92 -16.27
N TYR A 141 17.43 -4.43 -15.72
CA TYR A 141 17.18 -3.04 -15.45
C TYR A 141 17.47 -2.77 -13.98
N ARG A 142 18.02 -1.59 -13.65
CA ARG A 142 18.24 -1.11 -12.28
C ARG A 142 17.88 0.36 -12.16
N ALA A 143 17.57 0.84 -10.97
CA ALA A 143 17.48 2.28 -10.73
C ALA A 143 18.83 2.98 -10.96
N ALA A 144 18.82 4.19 -11.56
CA ALA A 144 20.03 4.86 -12.03
C ALA A 144 20.97 5.39 -10.92
N SER A 145 20.42 5.73 -9.75
CA SER A 145 21.19 5.99 -8.51
C SER A 145 20.25 5.95 -7.31
N GLY A 146 20.77 5.61 -6.12
CA GLY A 146 20.07 5.76 -4.83
C GLY A 146 19.80 7.23 -4.43
N SER A 147 19.87 8.15 -5.38
CA SER A 147 19.71 9.58 -5.21
C SER A 147 18.76 10.19 -6.25
N TYR A 148 17.92 9.37 -6.91
CA TYR A 148 16.65 9.92 -7.40
C TYR A 148 15.77 10.18 -6.17
N TYR A 149 16.01 11.34 -5.59
CA TYR A 149 15.03 12.11 -4.85
C TYR A 149 13.71 11.97 -5.63
N LEU A 150 12.79 11.19 -5.07
CA LEU A 150 11.36 11.20 -5.37
C LEU A 150 10.77 12.53 -4.84
N VAL A 151 11.46 13.64 -5.17
CA VAL A 151 11.05 15.01 -4.97
C VAL A 151 10.94 15.61 -6.36
N ARG A 152 9.98 15.08 -7.10
CA ARG A 152 8.95 15.97 -7.60
C ARG A 152 7.73 15.67 -6.76
N ASP A 153 7.43 16.62 -5.88
CA ASP A 153 6.31 16.60 -4.96
C ASP A 153 5.03 16.29 -5.72
N GLU A 154 4.48 15.10 -5.52
CA GLU A 154 3.10 14.83 -5.87
C GLU A 154 2.50 14.08 -4.70
N MET A 155 1.61 14.74 -3.97
CA MET A 155 0.74 14.21 -2.92
C MET A 155 0.27 12.76 -3.17
N MET A 156 0.10 12.38 -4.44
CA MET A 156 -0.19 11.02 -4.90
C MET A 156 0.80 9.98 -4.40
N SER A 157 2.08 10.31 -4.31
CA SER A 157 3.08 9.40 -3.77
C SER A 157 2.90 9.08 -2.30
N ARG A 158 2.43 10.05 -1.53
CA ARG A 158 2.07 9.83 -0.13
C ARG A 158 0.76 9.06 -0.02
N ILE A 159 -0.17 9.25 -0.96
CA ILE A 159 -1.44 8.51 -1.03
C ILE A 159 -1.20 7.04 -1.37
N ASP A 160 -0.31 6.71 -2.30
CA ASP A 160 0.01 5.32 -2.64
C ASP A 160 0.70 4.59 -1.48
N ALA A 161 1.66 5.27 -0.84
CA ALA A 161 2.31 4.75 0.36
C ALA A 161 1.29 4.48 1.48
N LEU A 162 0.32 5.39 1.65
CA LEU A 162 -0.81 5.20 2.55
C LEU A 162 -1.69 4.00 2.13
N GLN A 163 -2.02 3.85 0.85
CA GLN A 163 -2.81 2.71 0.36
C GLN A 163 -2.11 1.37 0.65
N ASN A 164 -0.80 1.27 0.38
CA ASN A 164 -0.02 0.07 0.67
C ASN A 164 0.04 -0.22 2.18
N LEU A 165 0.25 0.80 2.99
CA LEU A 165 0.19 0.69 4.45
C LEU A 165 -1.17 0.15 4.92
N MET A 166 -2.27 0.74 4.45
CA MET A 166 -3.61 0.31 4.81
C MET A 166 -3.88 -1.13 4.35
N HIS A 167 -3.36 -1.52 3.19
CA HIS A 167 -3.43 -2.90 2.72
C HIS A 167 -2.68 -3.87 3.64
N SER A 168 -1.45 -3.56 4.04
CA SER A 168 -0.68 -4.38 4.99
C SER A 168 -1.38 -4.46 6.35
N VAL A 169 -1.99 -3.37 6.82
CA VAL A 169 -2.80 -3.38 8.06
C VAL A 169 -3.97 -4.35 7.94
N VAL A 170 -4.71 -4.33 6.83
CA VAL A 170 -5.82 -5.27 6.60
C VAL A 170 -5.31 -6.72 6.56
N GLN A 171 -4.23 -7.01 5.83
CA GLN A 171 -3.64 -8.36 5.79
C GLN A 171 -3.23 -8.86 7.18
N VAL A 172 -2.64 -8.00 8.00
CA VAL A 172 -2.29 -8.34 9.38
C VAL A 172 -3.54 -8.53 10.25
N ILE A 173 -4.58 -7.73 10.06
CA ILE A 173 -5.86 -7.91 10.76
C ILE A 173 -6.47 -9.28 10.42
N GLU A 174 -6.58 -9.60 9.14
CA GLU A 174 -7.13 -10.88 8.66
C GLU A 174 -6.31 -12.06 9.17
N ALA A 175 -5.00 -12.05 8.92
CA ALA A 175 -4.13 -13.15 9.30
C ALA A 175 -4.10 -13.34 10.82
N ARG A 176 -3.97 -12.27 11.61
CA ARG A 176 -3.77 -12.38 13.06
C ARG A 176 -5.06 -12.52 13.87
N PHE A 177 -6.11 -11.79 13.51
CA PHE A 177 -7.32 -11.69 14.34
C PHE A 177 -8.49 -12.52 13.80
N LEU A 178 -8.50 -12.87 12.52
CA LEU A 178 -9.54 -13.71 11.93
C LEU A 178 -9.06 -15.15 11.70
N ASN A 179 -7.82 -15.33 11.25
CA ASN A 179 -7.27 -16.64 10.86
C ASN A 179 -6.33 -17.27 11.90
N ASP A 180 -6.01 -16.56 12.99
CA ASP A 180 -5.07 -16.99 14.05
C ASP A 180 -3.69 -17.44 13.51
N ASP A 181 -3.24 -16.82 12.40
CA ASP A 181 -1.95 -17.11 11.80
C ASP A 181 -0.83 -16.51 12.65
N THR A 182 -0.14 -17.39 13.38
CA THR A 182 0.96 -17.03 14.29
C THR A 182 2.16 -16.39 13.59
N ARG A 183 2.26 -16.48 12.26
CA ARG A 183 3.30 -15.79 11.46
C ARG A 183 3.00 -14.30 11.28
N ALA A 184 1.75 -13.88 11.42
CA ALA A 184 1.37 -12.48 11.31
C ALA A 184 1.87 -11.67 12.51
N PHE A 185 2.74 -10.69 12.26
CA PHE A 185 3.40 -9.91 13.31
C PHE A 185 2.78 -8.52 13.44
N SER A 186 2.33 -8.17 14.64
CA SER A 186 1.89 -6.81 15.00
C SER A 186 2.33 -6.49 16.42
N ARG A 187 3.23 -5.52 16.56
CA ARG A 187 3.73 -5.04 17.86
C ARG A 187 3.80 -3.52 17.80
N ASN A 188 3.38 -2.90 18.90
CA ASN A 188 3.61 -1.49 19.13
C ASN A 188 4.83 -1.35 20.04
N LEU A 189 5.81 -0.55 19.64
CA LEU A 189 6.99 -0.23 20.42
C LEU A 189 6.92 1.25 20.80
N GLY A 190 6.64 1.54 22.07
CA GLY A 190 6.74 2.89 22.63
C GLY A 190 8.10 3.09 23.30
N PHE A 191 8.85 4.11 22.87
CA PHE A 191 10.14 4.46 23.46
C PHE A 191 10.44 5.95 23.29
N ARG A 192 11.36 6.48 24.11
CA ARG A 192 11.85 7.86 24.00
C ARG A 192 13.19 7.85 23.25
N VAL A 193 13.35 8.76 22.31
CA VAL A 193 14.61 8.98 21.58
C VAL A 193 14.92 10.46 21.62
N ARG A 194 16.21 10.81 21.77
CA ARG A 194 16.65 12.21 21.68
C ARG A 194 16.64 12.66 20.22
N PRO A 195 16.36 13.94 19.91
CA PRO A 195 16.32 14.42 18.52
C PRO A 195 17.59 14.09 17.72
N GLU A 196 18.76 14.18 18.35
CA GLU A 196 20.05 13.86 17.74
C GLU A 196 20.26 12.37 17.43
N ASP A 197 19.49 11.48 18.07
CA ASP A 197 19.55 10.03 17.85
C ASP A 197 18.53 9.55 16.81
N LEU A 198 17.61 10.41 16.33
CA LEU A 198 16.65 10.06 15.27
C LEU A 198 17.30 9.46 14.01
N PRO A 199 18.45 9.97 13.51
CA PRO A 199 19.16 9.35 12.38
C PRO A 199 19.58 7.90 12.65
N GLN A 200 19.73 7.48 13.91
CA GLN A 200 20.05 6.08 14.25
C GLN A 200 18.88 5.13 13.98
N LEU A 201 17.63 5.60 14.05
CA LEU A 201 16.47 4.79 13.65
C LEU A 201 16.44 4.55 12.15
N GLN A 202 16.84 5.54 11.36
CA GLN A 202 17.01 5.37 9.92
C GLN A 202 18.13 4.36 9.62
N LYS A 203 19.27 4.48 10.31
CA LYS A 203 20.37 3.51 10.19
C LYS A 203 19.98 2.10 10.60
N LEU A 204 19.16 1.93 11.64
CA LEU A 204 18.62 0.61 12.02
C LEU A 204 17.89 -0.04 10.84
N TYR A 205 17.08 0.73 10.11
CA TYR A 205 16.43 0.23 8.91
C TYR A 205 17.45 -0.12 7.81
N GLU A 206 18.31 0.83 7.44
CA GLU A 206 19.24 0.71 6.30
C GLU A 206 20.33 -0.34 6.52
N GLU A 207 20.88 -0.45 7.74
CA GLU A 207 22.04 -1.29 8.06
C GLU A 207 21.65 -2.68 8.58
N HIS A 208 20.42 -2.86 9.08
CA HIS A 208 20.01 -4.12 9.71
C HIS A 208 18.74 -4.71 9.13
N ILE A 209 17.63 -3.95 9.10
CA ILE A 209 16.33 -4.49 8.66
C ILE A 209 16.37 -4.79 7.17
N PHE A 210 16.78 -3.83 6.34
CA PHE A 210 16.77 -3.96 4.90
C PHE A 210 17.72 -5.07 4.39
N PRO A 211 19.01 -5.13 4.81
CA PRO A 211 19.91 -6.19 4.37
C PRO A 211 19.42 -7.59 4.77
N LEU A 212 18.82 -7.72 5.96
CA LEU A 212 18.25 -8.99 6.42
C LEU A 212 17.07 -9.42 5.53
N VAL A 213 16.15 -8.51 5.21
CA VAL A 213 15.00 -8.81 4.34
C VAL A 213 15.49 -9.26 2.96
N CYS A 214 16.47 -8.56 2.37
CA CYS A 214 17.05 -8.96 1.08
C CYS A 214 17.69 -10.36 1.14
N ALA A 215 18.46 -10.66 2.19
CA ALA A 215 19.09 -11.96 2.35
C ALA A 215 18.05 -13.10 2.50
N LEU A 216 16.94 -12.83 3.20
CA LEU A 216 15.84 -13.79 3.34
C LEU A 216 15.09 -14.01 2.02
N ASP A 217 14.83 -12.96 1.25
CA ASP A 217 14.18 -13.04 -0.07
C ASP A 217 15.04 -13.79 -1.09
N GLU A 218 16.35 -13.52 -1.12
CA GLU A 218 17.30 -14.25 -1.97
C GLU A 218 17.33 -15.73 -1.59
N ALA A 219 17.39 -16.05 -0.29
CA ALA A 219 17.38 -17.44 0.19
C ALA A 219 16.06 -18.17 -0.13
N ALA A 220 14.93 -17.45 -0.19
CA ALA A 220 13.62 -18.00 -0.52
C ALA A 220 13.38 -18.17 -2.03
N THR A 221 14.28 -17.66 -2.88
CA THR A 221 14.10 -17.68 -4.33
C THR A 221 14.09 -19.12 -4.87
N GLY A 222 12.95 -19.52 -5.44
CA GLY A 222 12.78 -20.86 -6.03
C GLY A 222 12.37 -21.94 -5.02
N ASP A 223 12.16 -21.58 -3.76
CA ASP A 223 11.56 -22.46 -2.78
C ASP A 223 10.03 -22.39 -2.86
N GLU A 224 9.40 -23.50 -3.25
CA GLU A 224 7.94 -23.62 -3.35
C GLU A 224 7.24 -23.53 -1.98
N SER A 225 7.98 -23.69 -0.88
CA SER A 225 7.49 -23.54 0.49
C SER A 225 7.64 -22.12 1.06
N SER A 226 8.22 -21.20 0.27
CA SER A 226 8.38 -19.80 0.67
C SER A 226 7.03 -19.12 0.93
N VAL A 227 7.01 -18.18 1.87
CA VAL A 227 5.81 -17.43 2.25
C VAL A 227 6.02 -15.97 1.86
N PRO A 228 5.13 -15.38 1.03
CA PRO A 228 5.21 -13.96 0.72
C PRO A 228 4.88 -13.17 1.99
N LEU A 229 5.76 -12.22 2.35
CA LEU A 229 5.60 -11.38 3.53
C LEU A 229 5.75 -9.90 3.14
N ASN A 230 4.84 -9.07 3.66
CA ASN A 230 4.94 -7.62 3.58
C ASN A 230 5.36 -7.08 4.95
N LEU A 231 6.49 -6.38 5.01
CA LEU A 231 6.93 -5.66 6.20
C LEU A 231 6.70 -4.16 6.01
N SER A 232 6.06 -3.54 6.98
CA SER A 232 5.92 -2.09 7.02
C SER A 232 6.37 -1.57 8.39
N VAL A 233 7.35 -0.68 8.38
CA VAL A 233 7.94 -0.08 9.59
C VAL A 233 7.63 1.40 9.60
N PHE A 234 7.06 1.89 10.69
CA PHE A 234 6.71 3.29 10.85
C PHE A 234 7.11 3.77 12.23
N TRP A 235 7.55 5.01 12.29
CA TRP A 235 7.66 5.78 13.52
C TRP A 235 7.15 7.18 13.23
N ALA A 236 6.48 7.77 14.22
CA ALA A 236 6.07 9.16 14.20
C ALA A 236 6.30 9.72 15.60
N PRO A 237 6.63 11.02 15.74
CA PRO A 237 6.57 11.68 17.02
C PRO A 237 5.17 11.54 17.62
N ASP A 238 5.08 11.29 18.92
CA ASP A 238 3.82 11.23 19.64
C ASP A 238 3.46 12.64 20.14
N GLU A 239 2.49 13.29 19.50
CA GLU A 239 1.99 14.61 19.91
C GLU A 239 1.21 14.57 21.24
N SER A 240 0.77 13.38 21.70
CA SER A 240 0.03 13.26 22.96
C SER A 240 0.91 13.38 24.20
N ALA A 241 2.24 13.33 24.05
CA ALA A 241 3.20 13.46 25.15
C ALA A 241 3.51 14.91 25.55
N ASP A 242 3.16 15.89 24.71
CA ASP A 242 3.45 17.32 24.92
C ASP A 242 2.23 18.14 25.35
N SER A 243 1.11 17.50 25.70
CA SER A 243 0.02 18.20 26.39
C SER A 243 0.39 18.35 27.87
N PRO A 244 0.72 19.54 28.38
CA PRO A 244 0.73 19.74 29.81
C PRO A 244 -0.70 19.51 30.29
N GLU A 245 -0.92 18.40 31.01
CA GLU A 245 -2.12 18.27 31.82
C GLU A 245 -2.14 19.43 32.82
N GLY A 246 -3.05 20.37 32.60
CA GLY A 246 -3.54 21.30 33.63
C GLY A 246 -2.91 22.70 33.63
N GLU A 247 -3.69 23.67 33.13
CA GLU A 247 -4.16 24.80 33.94
C GLU A 247 -5.68 24.97 33.74
#